data_AF-A0A8T7DDU9-F1
#
_entry.id   AF-A0A8T7DDU9-F1
#
_cell.length_a   1.000
_cell.length_b   1.000
_cell.length_c   1.000
_cell.angle_alpha   90.00
_cell.angle_beta   90.00
_cell.angle_gamma   90.00
#
_symmetry.space_group_name_H-M   'P 1'
#
loop_
_entity.id
_entity.type
_entity.pdbx_description
1 polymer ?
#
loop_
_entity_poly.entity_id
_entity_poly.type
_entity_poly.pdbx_seq_one_letter_code
_entity_poly.pdbx_strand_id
1 'polypeptide(L)'
;MNDQEKQKPDNPAQAAMDKLIHLNEKATMQTAPDLNSRLGDIESELKHLNARESATNKSFRELLSETKKHSANQTAELGQASEKIAVMSNQYKKMTQDYQRLAASANILSANLEQARSEFTNNLVEMKLSTNERLDELAEGQLQMIERANRIEDRASQMAKDIDSRINVIRTTIDALESRIKAEIKEVAEQSEQRDEALTVRSNMIEENFNHEVANVRQAHTNLVNLLDDKVAELMQIDAELADRAQALEDTTEDLQLQKNILDIRTTDLEERSDELESVTAVHTTALGRVNDTIDRHHKGFAVALLLIAATFAIFSYLQQDRWATSTETDLKIQQTVADQASIQTENTTRITTLEAQSKADDGKLAVSIEQHEKQLEAIAASIQSLQEKTENSDQRMNAMNPYRTFGKDNTIHTTSWLDSQNKELYVVEVFSADSKQALYEAAYRFSSLLDENNLSYVEKEISGRMTYTLVYGPFEDMQSAETVSRRLPVMNWNSRPVAKKLSEAF
;
A
#
# COMPACT_ATOMS: atom_id res chain seq x y z
N MET A 1 69.79 67.29 3.31
CA MET A 1 70.49 66.31 2.47
C MET A 1 70.68 66.99 1.12
N ASN A 2 71.76 67.77 0.91
CA ASN A 2 73.20 67.44 1.00
C ASN A 2 73.62 66.58 -0.22
N ASP A 3 74.65 66.93 -1.00
CA ASP A 3 75.54 68.11 -0.87
C ASP A 3 76.03 68.66 -2.22
N GLN A 4 76.79 69.75 -2.16
CA GLN A 4 77.42 70.43 -3.28
C GLN A 4 78.62 69.63 -3.82
N GLU A 5 79.02 69.87 -5.08
CA GLU A 5 80.35 70.47 -5.32
C GLU A 5 80.51 71.07 -6.73
N LYS A 6 81.55 71.90 -6.89
CA LYS A 6 82.04 72.50 -8.13
C LYS A 6 83.57 72.38 -8.12
N GLN A 7 84.23 72.29 -9.28
CA GLN A 7 85.21 73.29 -9.74
C GLN A 7 85.84 72.95 -11.11
N LYS A 8 86.78 73.79 -11.57
CA LYS A 8 87.42 73.80 -12.90
C LYS A 8 88.94 74.11 -12.73
N PRO A 9 89.70 74.50 -13.77
CA PRO A 9 90.98 73.90 -14.16
C PRO A 9 92.23 74.57 -13.54
N ASP A 10 93.45 74.21 -13.98
CA ASP A 10 94.45 75.18 -14.51
C ASP A 10 95.75 74.54 -15.08
N ASN A 11 96.65 75.38 -15.60
CA ASN A 11 97.91 75.06 -16.31
C ASN A 11 98.93 76.23 -16.14
N PRO A 12 100.24 76.02 -15.84
CA PRO A 12 101.29 76.68 -16.62
C PRO A 12 102.75 76.09 -16.65
N ALA A 13 103.39 76.17 -17.83
CA ALA A 13 104.69 76.82 -18.18
C ALA A 13 106.12 76.48 -17.59
N GLN A 14 107.10 76.39 -18.53
CA GLN A 14 108.40 77.15 -18.67
C GLN A 14 109.81 76.74 -18.09
N ALA A 15 110.80 76.73 -19.03
CA ALA A 15 112.12 77.48 -19.08
C ALA A 15 113.51 76.94 -18.56
N ALA A 16 114.55 77.11 -19.42
CA ALA A 16 116.02 77.38 -19.18
C ALA A 16 116.78 77.36 -20.56
N MET A 17 117.63 78.30 -21.05
CA MET A 17 118.92 78.92 -20.61
C MET A 17 120.19 78.06 -20.82
N ASP A 18 121.38 78.51 -21.27
CA ASP A 18 121.92 79.79 -21.85
C ASP A 18 123.42 79.61 -22.34
N LYS A 19 123.99 80.46 -23.26
CA LYS A 19 125.38 81.07 -23.22
C LYS A 19 125.94 81.79 -24.47
N LEU A 20 126.97 82.63 -24.24
CA LEU A 20 127.61 83.69 -25.08
C LEU A 20 129.17 83.68 -24.88
N ILE A 21 130.13 84.42 -25.50
CA ILE A 21 130.33 85.39 -26.64
C ILE A 21 131.88 85.55 -26.89
N HIS A 22 132.39 86.18 -27.99
CA HIS A 22 133.57 87.14 -28.04
C HIS A 22 134.18 87.47 -29.45
N LEU A 23 135.09 88.47 -29.51
CA LEU A 23 135.68 89.18 -30.69
C LEU A 23 137.17 89.56 -30.47
N ASN A 24 137.98 89.84 -31.52
CA ASN A 24 138.57 91.18 -31.86
C ASN A 24 139.93 91.24 -32.65
N GLU A 25 140.02 92.20 -33.59
CA GLU A 25 141.15 93.02 -34.19
C GLU A 25 142.62 92.63 -34.55
N LYS A 26 143.07 93.23 -35.69
CA LYS A 26 144.37 93.91 -36.06
C LYS A 26 145.70 93.13 -36.26
N ALA A 27 146.35 93.28 -37.45
CA ALA A 27 147.47 94.24 -37.71
C ALA A 27 148.29 94.06 -39.04
N THR A 28 148.60 95.18 -39.72
CA THR A 28 149.79 95.58 -40.55
C THR A 28 150.59 94.64 -41.52
N MET A 29 150.50 94.97 -42.83
CA MET A 29 151.58 95.25 -43.84
C MET A 29 152.86 94.38 -44.08
N GLN A 30 153.14 94.16 -45.39
CA GLN A 30 154.47 93.97 -46.06
C GLN A 30 155.24 92.65 -45.78
N THR A 31 156.01 92.01 -46.69
CA THR A 31 156.44 92.30 -48.10
C THR A 31 156.15 91.08 -49.04
N ALA A 32 156.71 91.05 -50.27
CA ALA A 32 156.14 90.32 -51.42
C ALA A 32 156.85 89.04 -51.99
N PRO A 33 157.36 88.07 -51.19
CA PRO A 33 157.68 86.72 -51.68
C PRO A 33 156.59 85.66 -51.37
N ASP A 34 155.54 86.03 -50.62
CA ASP A 34 154.53 85.13 -50.03
C ASP A 34 153.53 84.53 -51.04
N LEU A 35 153.41 85.11 -52.25
CA LEU A 35 152.39 84.75 -53.23
C LEU A 35 152.46 83.29 -53.73
N ASN A 36 153.66 82.69 -53.79
CA ASN A 36 153.79 81.30 -54.25
C ASN A 36 153.39 80.25 -53.19
N SER A 37 153.48 80.56 -51.88
CA SER A 37 152.88 79.69 -50.86
C SER A 37 151.37 79.72 -51.02
N ARG A 38 150.80 80.94 -51.03
CA ARG A 38 149.36 81.16 -51.17
C ARG A 38 148.76 80.51 -52.41
N LEU A 39 149.48 80.43 -53.53
CA LEU A 39 148.97 79.74 -54.72
C LEU A 39 148.81 78.22 -54.49
N GLY A 40 149.77 77.58 -53.82
CA GLY A 40 149.68 76.16 -53.43
C GLY A 40 148.64 75.91 -52.35
N ASP A 41 148.52 76.83 -51.38
CA ASP A 41 147.45 76.81 -50.37
C ASP A 41 146.06 76.94 -51.04
N ILE A 42 145.91 77.81 -52.03
CA ILE A 42 144.68 77.99 -52.82
C ILE A 42 144.37 76.74 -53.69
N GLU A 43 145.36 76.07 -54.29
CA GLU A 43 145.12 74.79 -54.98
C GLU A 43 144.68 73.68 -54.00
N SER A 44 145.23 73.67 -52.79
CA SER A 44 144.83 72.77 -51.71
C SER A 44 143.39 73.05 -51.26
N GLU A 45 143.06 74.31 -50.99
CA GLU A 45 141.70 74.75 -50.68
C GLU A 45 140.72 74.44 -51.81
N LEU A 46 141.09 74.64 -53.09
CA LEU A 46 140.24 74.26 -54.24
C LEU A 46 139.98 72.75 -54.31
N LYS A 47 140.98 71.91 -54.02
CA LYS A 47 140.77 70.45 -53.90
C LYS A 47 139.84 70.11 -52.73
N HIS A 48 140.02 70.73 -51.57
CA HIS A 48 139.13 70.54 -50.43
C HIS A 48 137.71 71.08 -50.69
N LEU A 49 137.57 72.18 -51.42
CA LEU A 49 136.28 72.78 -51.79
C LEU A 49 135.53 71.87 -52.77
N ASN A 50 136.19 71.36 -53.80
CA ASN A 50 135.61 70.44 -54.78
C ASN A 50 135.23 69.08 -54.14
N ALA A 51 136.07 68.54 -53.26
CA ALA A 51 135.73 67.36 -52.46
C ALA A 51 134.51 67.61 -51.55
N ARG A 52 134.41 68.79 -50.94
CA ARG A 52 133.28 69.21 -50.09
C ARG A 52 132.01 69.46 -50.90
N GLU A 53 132.11 70.02 -52.10
CA GLU A 53 131.01 70.18 -53.04
C GLU A 53 130.48 68.81 -53.51
N SER A 54 131.37 67.87 -53.84
CA SER A 54 131.01 66.50 -54.22
C SER A 54 130.27 65.77 -53.09
N ALA A 55 130.77 65.88 -51.85
CA ALA A 55 130.10 65.33 -50.67
C ALA A 55 128.73 65.99 -50.40
N THR A 56 128.62 67.31 -50.59
CA THR A 56 127.36 68.06 -50.42
C THR A 56 126.34 67.69 -51.51
N ASN A 57 126.78 67.55 -52.76
CA ASN A 57 125.94 67.07 -53.86
C ASN A 57 125.46 65.62 -53.65
N LYS A 58 126.26 64.76 -53.01
CA LYS A 58 125.82 63.41 -52.62
C LYS A 58 124.71 63.48 -51.56
N SER A 59 124.93 64.20 -50.46
CA SER A 59 123.93 64.31 -49.38
C SER A 59 122.63 64.97 -49.85
N PHE A 60 122.70 65.95 -50.77
CA PHE A 60 121.53 66.55 -51.39
C PHE A 60 120.72 65.55 -52.23
N ARG A 61 121.38 64.65 -52.97
CA ARG A 61 120.70 63.58 -53.73
C ARG A 61 120.06 62.53 -52.81
N GLU A 62 120.72 62.18 -51.71
CA GLU A 62 120.16 61.27 -50.69
C GLU A 62 118.92 61.89 -50.04
N LEU A 63 118.98 63.16 -49.61
CA LEU A 63 117.82 63.93 -49.11
C LEU A 63 116.67 64.01 -50.12
N LEU A 64 116.95 64.25 -51.40
CA LEU A 64 115.92 64.39 -52.43
C LEU A 64 115.25 63.04 -52.76
N SER A 65 116.01 61.94 -52.69
CA SER A 65 115.49 60.58 -52.76
C SER A 65 114.60 60.24 -51.56
N GLU A 66 115.05 60.59 -50.35
CA GLU A 66 114.33 60.34 -49.10
C GLU A 66 113.02 61.16 -48.99
N THR A 67 113.07 62.43 -49.42
CA THR A 67 111.90 63.32 -49.52
C THR A 67 110.85 62.75 -50.50
N LYS A 68 111.27 62.24 -51.67
CA LYS A 68 110.36 61.56 -52.61
C LYS A 68 109.72 60.31 -52.00
N LYS A 69 110.49 59.53 -51.24
CA LYS A 69 109.98 58.34 -50.54
C LYS A 69 108.96 58.70 -49.46
N HIS A 70 109.19 59.79 -48.72
CA HIS A 70 108.27 60.26 -47.68
C HIS A 70 106.95 60.80 -48.27
N SER A 71 107.02 61.56 -49.36
CA SER A 71 105.83 62.07 -50.09
C SER A 71 104.92 60.97 -50.64
N ALA A 72 105.50 59.87 -51.12
CA ALA A 72 104.72 58.71 -51.59
C ALA A 72 103.92 58.05 -50.45
N ASN A 73 104.53 57.86 -49.28
CA ASN A 73 103.86 57.26 -48.12
C ASN A 73 102.70 58.12 -47.61
N GLN A 74 102.89 59.44 -47.47
CA GLN A 74 101.83 60.34 -46.99
C GLN A 74 100.57 60.30 -47.86
N THR A 75 100.72 60.08 -49.17
CA THR A 75 99.58 59.95 -50.10
C THR A 75 98.80 58.66 -49.87
N ALA A 76 99.50 57.55 -49.57
CA ALA A 76 98.88 56.27 -49.23
C ALA A 76 98.18 56.29 -47.86
N GLU A 77 98.80 56.94 -46.86
CA GLU A 77 98.22 57.12 -45.53
C GLU A 77 96.95 57.99 -45.55
N LEU A 78 96.92 59.05 -46.35
CA LEU A 78 95.72 59.86 -46.58
C LEU A 78 94.58 59.05 -47.25
N GLY A 79 94.92 58.16 -48.19
CA GLY A 79 93.97 57.23 -48.79
C GLY A 79 93.32 56.31 -47.74
N GLN A 80 94.13 55.65 -46.91
CA GLN A 80 93.64 54.78 -45.84
C GLN A 80 92.87 55.53 -44.75
N ALA A 81 93.23 56.78 -44.46
CA ALA A 81 92.48 57.65 -43.55
C ALA A 81 91.10 58.00 -44.12
N SER A 82 91.02 58.35 -45.40
CA SER A 82 89.75 58.61 -46.10
C SER A 82 88.83 57.37 -46.11
N GLU A 83 89.39 56.19 -46.41
CA GLU A 83 88.67 54.93 -46.39
C GLU A 83 88.13 54.58 -44.98
N LYS A 84 88.96 54.74 -43.94
CA LYS A 84 88.51 54.58 -42.54
C LYS A 84 87.39 55.54 -42.17
N ILE A 85 87.44 56.80 -42.61
CA ILE A 85 86.38 57.79 -42.37
C ILE A 85 85.09 57.37 -43.10
N ALA A 86 85.18 56.84 -44.33
CA ALA A 86 84.02 56.32 -45.06
C ALA A 86 83.40 55.08 -44.38
N VAL A 87 84.22 54.16 -43.86
CA VAL A 87 83.75 53.01 -43.07
C VAL A 87 83.08 53.46 -41.76
N MET A 88 83.70 54.38 -41.02
CA MET A 88 83.11 54.97 -39.81
C MET A 88 81.79 55.69 -40.10
N SER A 89 81.69 56.46 -41.18
CA SER A 89 80.45 57.14 -41.59
C SER A 89 79.33 56.14 -41.87
N ASN A 90 79.63 55.02 -42.53
CA ASN A 90 78.65 53.94 -42.75
C ASN A 90 78.27 53.21 -41.45
N GLN A 91 79.21 53.01 -40.53
CA GLN A 91 78.94 52.45 -39.19
C GLN A 91 78.04 53.37 -38.37
N TYR A 92 78.31 54.68 -38.34
CA TYR A 92 77.44 55.67 -37.68
C TYR A 92 76.04 55.69 -38.31
N LYS A 93 75.94 55.69 -39.64
CA LYS A 93 74.65 55.65 -40.35
C LYS A 93 73.84 54.39 -39.99
N LYS A 94 74.48 53.22 -39.93
CA LYS A 94 73.84 51.98 -39.48
C LYS A 94 73.42 52.08 -38.01
N MET A 95 74.29 52.56 -37.12
CA MET A 95 73.99 52.72 -35.69
C MET A 95 72.79 53.65 -35.47
N THR A 96 72.67 54.76 -36.22
CA THR A 96 71.49 55.63 -36.18
C THR A 96 70.21 54.92 -36.65
N GLN A 97 70.28 54.08 -37.69
CA GLN A 97 69.14 53.28 -38.14
C GLN A 97 68.73 52.22 -37.11
N ASP A 98 69.70 51.58 -36.45
CA ASP A 98 69.43 50.59 -35.40
C ASP A 98 68.88 51.26 -34.12
N TYR A 99 69.31 52.48 -33.77
CA TYR A 99 68.67 53.32 -32.73
C TYR A 99 67.22 53.70 -33.10
N GLN A 100 66.95 54.09 -34.35
CA GLN A 100 65.59 54.39 -34.81
C GLN A 100 64.67 53.16 -34.74
N ARG A 101 65.19 51.98 -35.11
CA ARG A 101 64.48 50.70 -34.94
C ARG A 101 64.23 50.35 -33.48
N LEU A 102 65.20 50.58 -32.60
CA LEU A 102 65.05 50.36 -31.16
C LEU A 102 63.97 51.26 -30.56
N ALA A 103 63.96 52.55 -30.93
CA ALA A 103 62.93 53.50 -30.50
C ALA A 103 61.53 53.11 -31.01
N ALA A 104 61.40 52.71 -32.28
CA ALA A 104 60.14 52.20 -32.82
C ALA A 104 59.67 50.93 -32.10
N SER A 105 60.59 50.00 -31.80
CA SER A 105 60.29 48.76 -31.07
C SER A 105 59.86 49.02 -29.62
N ALA A 106 60.49 49.99 -28.96
CA ALA A 106 60.12 50.42 -27.61
C ALA A 106 58.71 51.04 -27.56
N ASN A 107 58.35 51.86 -28.56
CA ASN A 107 57.01 52.42 -28.68
C ASN A 107 55.94 51.34 -28.92
N ILE A 108 56.23 50.34 -29.78
CA ILE A 108 55.34 49.18 -29.99
C ILE A 108 55.19 48.36 -28.70
N LEU A 109 56.29 48.09 -27.98
CA LEU A 109 56.25 47.39 -26.70
C LEU A 109 55.41 48.15 -25.66
N SER A 110 55.54 49.48 -25.59
CA SER A 110 54.73 50.31 -24.69
C SER A 110 53.24 50.30 -25.04
N ALA A 111 52.89 50.29 -26.34
CA ALA A 111 51.51 50.19 -26.78
C ALA A 111 50.90 48.82 -26.44
N ASN A 112 51.64 47.73 -26.70
CA ASN A 112 51.22 46.37 -26.37
C ASN A 112 51.05 46.16 -24.86
N LEU A 113 51.92 46.76 -24.03
CA LEU A 113 51.80 46.70 -22.57
C LEU A 113 50.55 47.43 -22.07
N GLU A 114 50.24 48.61 -22.60
CA GLU A 114 49.04 49.36 -22.18
C GLU A 114 47.75 48.70 -22.70
N GLN A 115 47.77 48.07 -23.88
CA GLN A 115 46.67 47.21 -24.35
C GLN A 115 46.46 46.01 -23.41
N ALA A 116 47.50 45.22 -23.13
CA ALA A 116 47.39 44.06 -22.24
C ALA A 116 46.93 44.45 -20.81
N ARG A 117 47.35 45.63 -20.33
CA ARG A 117 46.87 46.23 -19.08
C ARG A 117 45.38 46.60 -19.14
N SER A 118 44.91 47.16 -20.25
CA SER A 118 43.49 47.49 -20.46
C SER A 118 42.64 46.22 -20.50
N GLU A 119 43.02 45.21 -21.28
CA GLU A 119 42.36 43.91 -21.37
C GLU A 119 42.29 43.22 -19.99
N PHE A 120 43.42 43.17 -19.26
CA PHE A 120 43.44 42.62 -17.90
C PHE A 120 42.53 43.38 -16.94
N THR A 121 42.47 44.71 -17.02
CA THR A 121 41.62 45.54 -16.16
C THR A 121 40.13 45.30 -16.44
N ASN A 122 39.75 45.22 -17.73
CA ASN A 122 38.37 44.95 -18.13
C ASN A 122 37.90 43.56 -17.67
N ASN A 123 38.72 42.53 -17.91
CA ASN A 123 38.43 41.15 -17.45
C ASN A 123 38.26 41.07 -15.92
N LEU A 124 39.00 41.87 -15.15
CA LEU A 124 38.89 41.92 -13.68
C LEU A 124 37.61 42.65 -13.20
N VAL A 125 37.08 43.59 -13.99
CA VAL A 125 35.77 44.22 -13.72
C VAL A 125 34.62 43.27 -14.06
N GLU A 126 34.67 42.60 -15.21
CA GLU A 126 33.65 41.65 -15.66
C GLU A 126 33.56 40.41 -14.74
N MET A 127 34.72 39.90 -14.30
CA MET A 127 34.79 38.84 -13.27
C MET A 127 34.16 39.27 -11.94
N LYS A 128 34.29 40.55 -11.55
CA LYS A 128 33.68 41.07 -10.33
C LYS A 128 32.16 41.24 -10.44
N LEU A 129 31.64 41.69 -11.59
CA LEU A 129 30.19 41.75 -11.81
C LEU A 129 29.58 40.34 -11.69
N SER A 130 30.08 39.39 -12.50
CA SER A 130 29.56 38.02 -12.52
C SER A 130 29.76 37.25 -11.20
N THR A 131 30.71 37.66 -10.35
CA THR A 131 30.85 37.11 -8.99
C THR A 131 29.81 37.70 -8.03
N ASN A 132 29.47 38.99 -8.15
CA ASN A 132 28.42 39.62 -7.35
C ASN A 132 27.02 39.12 -7.75
N GLU A 133 26.71 39.06 -9.05
CA GLU A 133 25.43 38.55 -9.57
C GLU A 133 25.14 37.14 -9.03
N ARG A 134 26.15 36.26 -9.04
CA ARG A 134 26.04 34.90 -8.50
C ARG A 134 25.99 34.81 -6.97
N LEU A 135 26.37 35.87 -6.24
CA LEU A 135 26.16 35.96 -4.80
C LEU A 135 24.74 36.43 -4.47
N ASP A 136 24.19 37.36 -5.26
CA ASP A 136 22.80 37.82 -5.12
C ASP A 136 21.81 36.69 -5.50
N GLU A 137 22.06 35.95 -6.59
CA GLU A 137 21.32 34.72 -6.94
C GLU A 137 21.35 33.67 -5.81
N LEU A 138 22.50 33.49 -5.15
CA LEU A 138 22.65 32.54 -4.05
C LEU A 138 21.89 33.00 -2.79
N ALA A 139 21.88 34.31 -2.51
CA ALA A 139 21.13 34.89 -1.40
C ALA A 139 19.61 34.79 -1.62
N GLU A 140 19.13 35.05 -2.85
CA GLU A 140 17.72 34.83 -3.20
C GLU A 140 17.35 33.35 -3.10
N GLY A 141 18.20 32.45 -3.61
CA GLY A 141 18.02 31.00 -3.48
C GLY A 141 17.95 30.53 -2.02
N GLN A 142 18.73 31.11 -1.11
CA GLN A 142 18.62 30.83 0.33
C GLN A 142 17.30 31.34 0.92
N LEU A 143 16.84 32.55 0.56
CA LEU A 143 15.54 33.07 0.99
C LEU A 143 14.38 32.18 0.50
N GLN A 144 14.41 31.76 -0.76
CA GLN A 144 13.41 30.82 -1.31
C GLN A 144 13.44 29.45 -0.61
N MET A 145 14.61 28.96 -0.19
CA MET A 145 14.72 27.73 0.62
C MET A 145 14.16 27.90 2.03
N ILE A 146 14.40 29.04 2.70
CA ILE A 146 13.81 29.35 4.01
C ILE A 146 12.28 29.45 3.89
N GLU A 147 11.77 30.14 2.88
CA GLU A 147 10.32 30.25 2.64
C GLU A 147 9.69 28.87 2.29
N ARG A 148 10.43 27.98 1.60
CA ARG A 148 10.02 26.58 1.42
C ARG A 148 10.02 25.79 2.73
N ALA A 149 11.03 25.94 3.59
CA ALA A 149 11.10 25.26 4.88
C ALA A 149 9.93 25.66 5.79
N ASN A 150 9.64 26.96 5.92
CA ASN A 150 8.51 27.46 6.71
C ASN A 150 7.17 26.90 6.19
N ARG A 151 6.96 26.87 4.86
CA ARG A 151 5.74 26.27 4.26
C ARG A 151 5.64 24.75 4.45
N ILE A 152 6.75 24.05 4.68
CA ILE A 152 6.76 22.63 5.05
C ILE A 152 6.43 22.47 6.54
N GLU A 153 6.96 23.32 7.41
CA GLU A 153 6.65 23.36 8.84
C GLU A 153 5.17 23.69 9.11
N ASP A 154 4.62 24.70 8.43
CA ASP A 154 3.19 25.04 8.48
C ASP A 154 2.31 23.86 8.05
N ARG A 155 2.68 23.19 6.95
CA ARG A 155 1.96 22.01 6.46
C ARG A 155 2.06 20.83 7.42
N ALA A 156 3.22 20.60 8.05
CA ALA A 156 3.41 19.56 9.04
C ALA A 156 2.58 19.85 10.31
N SER A 157 2.58 21.11 10.79
CA SER A 157 1.78 21.60 11.91
C SER A 157 0.28 21.45 11.64
N GLN A 158 -0.17 21.77 10.42
CA GLN A 158 -1.58 21.62 10.03
C GLN A 158 -1.98 20.15 9.83
N MET A 159 -1.08 19.31 9.30
CA MET A 159 -1.31 17.86 9.17
C MET A 159 -1.36 17.17 10.53
N ALA A 160 -0.52 17.56 11.49
CA ALA A 160 -0.58 17.07 12.87
C ALA A 160 -1.94 17.42 13.53
N LYS A 161 -2.43 18.65 13.35
CA LYS A 161 -3.75 19.08 13.85
C LYS A 161 -4.92 18.32 13.20
N ASP A 162 -4.83 18.01 11.90
CA ASP A 162 -5.84 17.20 11.22
C ASP A 162 -5.82 15.73 11.69
N ILE A 163 -4.62 15.18 11.95
CA ILE A 163 -4.45 13.85 12.55
C ILE A 163 -5.03 13.81 13.97
N ASP A 164 -4.69 14.76 14.85
CA ASP A 164 -5.26 14.84 16.20
C ASP A 164 -6.79 15.00 16.17
N SER A 165 -7.32 15.81 15.25
CA SER A 165 -8.77 15.96 15.05
C SER A 165 -9.42 14.61 14.68
N ARG A 166 -8.86 13.90 13.70
CA ARG A 166 -9.34 12.56 13.29
C ARG A 166 -9.23 11.53 14.40
N ILE A 167 -8.13 11.52 15.16
CA ILE A 167 -7.93 10.61 16.31
C ILE A 167 -9.01 10.86 17.36
N ASN A 168 -9.35 12.12 17.67
CA ASN A 168 -10.42 12.43 18.61
C ASN A 168 -11.80 12.02 18.09
N VAL A 169 -12.10 12.20 16.79
CA VAL A 169 -13.36 11.71 16.18
C VAL A 169 -13.44 10.17 16.20
N ILE A 170 -12.35 9.47 15.90
CA ILE A 170 -12.28 8.01 15.99
C ILE A 170 -12.51 7.56 17.44
N ARG A 171 -11.87 8.23 18.40
CA ARG A 171 -12.03 7.93 19.84
C ARG A 171 -13.46 8.08 20.31
N THR A 172 -14.11 9.22 20.06
CA THR A 172 -15.52 9.41 20.45
C THR A 172 -16.47 8.46 19.74
N THR A 173 -16.14 8.02 18.52
CA THR A 173 -16.88 6.96 17.80
C THR A 173 -16.72 5.60 18.49
N ILE A 174 -15.51 5.24 18.93
CA ILE A 174 -15.24 4.02 19.69
C ILE A 174 -15.95 4.06 21.06
N ASP A 175 -15.85 5.17 21.80
CA ASP A 175 -16.50 5.35 23.09
C ASP A 175 -18.04 5.21 22.98
N ALA A 176 -18.62 5.72 21.89
CA ALA A 176 -20.05 5.58 21.58
C ALA A 176 -20.44 4.15 21.19
N LEU A 177 -19.62 3.45 20.40
CA LEU A 177 -19.83 2.04 20.05
C LEU A 177 -19.71 1.13 21.28
N GLU A 178 -18.72 1.33 22.14
CA GLU A 178 -18.56 0.57 23.38
C GLU A 178 -19.75 0.81 24.32
N SER A 179 -20.23 2.05 24.42
CA SER A 179 -21.43 2.39 25.19
C SER A 179 -22.70 1.73 24.64
N ARG A 180 -22.84 1.68 23.31
CA ARG A 180 -23.95 1.00 22.63
C ARG A 180 -23.90 -0.52 22.83
N ILE A 181 -22.74 -1.15 22.63
CA ILE A 181 -22.56 -2.59 22.82
C ILE A 181 -22.83 -2.99 24.28
N LYS A 182 -22.44 -2.17 25.27
CA LYS A 182 -22.81 -2.39 26.68
C LYS A 182 -24.31 -2.30 26.93
N ALA A 183 -25.03 -1.41 26.24
CA ALA A 183 -26.49 -1.32 26.33
C ALA A 183 -27.17 -2.54 25.68
N GLU A 184 -26.73 -2.95 24.48
CA GLU A 184 -27.28 -4.12 23.76
C GLU A 184 -27.00 -5.43 24.52
N ILE A 185 -25.81 -5.61 25.12
CA ILE A 185 -25.50 -6.76 26.00
C ILE A 185 -26.41 -6.76 27.24
N LYS A 186 -26.69 -5.60 27.84
CA LYS A 186 -27.58 -5.48 29.01
C LYS A 186 -29.03 -5.79 28.62
N GLU A 187 -29.50 -5.31 27.48
CA GLU A 187 -30.84 -5.61 26.97
C GLU A 187 -31.00 -7.12 26.68
N VAL A 188 -30.02 -7.76 26.02
CA VAL A 188 -30.03 -9.21 25.77
C VAL A 188 -29.99 -10.02 27.07
N ALA A 189 -29.27 -9.54 28.10
CA ALA A 189 -29.29 -10.16 29.42
C ALA A 189 -30.68 -10.06 30.10
N GLU A 190 -31.29 -8.87 30.10
CA GLU A 190 -32.64 -8.64 30.64
C GLU A 190 -33.72 -9.45 29.88
N GLN A 191 -33.61 -9.56 28.55
CA GLN A 191 -34.49 -10.41 27.75
C GLN A 191 -34.27 -11.91 28.02
N SER A 192 -33.03 -12.35 28.30
CA SER A 192 -32.75 -13.74 28.69
C SER A 192 -33.33 -14.05 30.07
N GLU A 193 -33.16 -13.15 31.04
CA GLU A 193 -33.71 -13.28 32.40
C GLU A 193 -35.25 -13.39 32.35
N GLN A 194 -35.92 -12.47 31.64
CA GLN A 194 -37.38 -12.53 31.43
C GLN A 194 -37.85 -13.81 30.72
N ARG A 195 -37.09 -14.30 29.73
CA ARG A 195 -37.41 -15.57 29.05
C ARG A 195 -37.28 -16.75 30.01
N ASP A 196 -36.24 -16.77 30.82
CA ASP A 196 -35.94 -17.90 31.70
C ASP A 196 -36.87 -17.91 32.95
N GLU A 197 -37.30 -16.74 33.42
CA GLU A 197 -38.46 -16.59 34.33
C GLU A 197 -39.75 -17.12 33.68
N ALA A 198 -40.08 -16.70 32.45
CA ALA A 198 -41.30 -17.15 31.76
C ALA A 198 -41.31 -18.66 31.46
N LEU A 199 -40.14 -19.24 31.16
CA LEU A 199 -39.97 -20.69 31.03
C LEU A 199 -40.15 -21.40 32.39
N THR A 200 -39.65 -20.82 33.48
CA THR A 200 -39.83 -21.35 34.85
C THR A 200 -41.32 -21.34 35.25
N VAL A 201 -42.02 -20.22 35.06
CA VAL A 201 -43.47 -20.11 35.29
C VAL A 201 -44.23 -21.14 34.45
N ARG A 202 -43.91 -21.27 33.16
CA ARG A 202 -44.54 -22.26 32.27
C ARG A 202 -44.24 -23.70 32.69
N SER A 203 -43.04 -23.99 33.17
CA SER A 203 -42.68 -25.31 33.70
C SER A 203 -43.53 -25.66 34.92
N ASN A 204 -43.66 -24.73 35.86
CA ASN A 204 -44.47 -24.91 37.07
C ASN A 204 -45.96 -25.13 36.71
N MET A 205 -46.50 -24.38 35.76
CA MET A 205 -47.87 -24.59 35.25
C MET A 205 -48.04 -25.96 34.57
N ILE A 206 -47.04 -26.46 33.85
CA ILE A 206 -47.08 -27.81 33.24
C ILE A 206 -47.04 -28.88 34.33
N GLU A 207 -46.22 -28.73 35.36
CA GLU A 207 -46.14 -29.65 36.49
C GLU A 207 -47.43 -29.65 37.33
N GLU A 208 -48.04 -28.48 37.59
CA GLU A 208 -49.32 -28.37 38.29
C GLU A 208 -50.46 -29.04 37.50
N ASN A 209 -50.59 -28.74 36.20
CA ASN A 209 -51.59 -29.38 35.33
C ASN A 209 -51.36 -30.89 35.20
N PHE A 210 -50.11 -31.35 35.12
CA PHE A 210 -49.79 -32.77 35.06
C PHE A 210 -50.14 -33.48 36.37
N ASN A 211 -49.83 -32.89 37.52
CA ASN A 211 -50.20 -33.44 38.83
C ASN A 211 -51.73 -33.46 39.04
N HIS A 212 -52.44 -32.43 38.57
CA HIS A 212 -53.91 -32.39 38.55
C HIS A 212 -54.49 -33.51 37.69
N GLU A 213 -53.96 -33.72 36.47
CA GLU A 213 -54.46 -34.77 35.59
C GLU A 213 -54.10 -36.18 36.06
N VAL A 214 -52.93 -36.37 36.69
CA VAL A 214 -52.59 -37.62 37.40
C VAL A 214 -53.54 -37.87 38.58
N ALA A 215 -54.00 -36.82 39.28
CA ALA A 215 -55.02 -36.96 40.31
C ALA A 215 -56.40 -37.33 39.71
N ASN A 216 -56.83 -36.67 38.64
CA ASN A 216 -58.05 -37.01 37.88
C ASN A 216 -58.04 -38.48 37.45
N VAL A 217 -56.96 -38.94 36.81
CA VAL A 217 -56.82 -40.33 36.33
C VAL A 217 -56.81 -41.32 37.49
N ARG A 218 -56.17 -41.00 38.62
CA ARG A 218 -56.21 -41.85 39.83
C ARG A 218 -57.63 -41.92 40.43
N GLN A 219 -58.37 -40.81 40.46
CA GLN A 219 -59.75 -40.80 40.94
C GLN A 219 -60.68 -41.58 40.00
N ALA A 220 -60.56 -41.40 38.68
CA ALA A 220 -61.31 -42.15 37.69
C ALA A 220 -61.01 -43.67 37.77
N HIS A 221 -59.74 -44.05 37.95
CA HIS A 221 -59.35 -45.45 38.17
C HIS A 221 -59.93 -46.01 39.48
N THR A 222 -59.89 -45.23 40.57
CA THR A 222 -60.49 -45.64 41.87
C THR A 222 -62.00 -45.86 41.74
N ASN A 223 -62.71 -44.95 41.06
CA ASN A 223 -64.14 -45.08 40.79
C ASN A 223 -64.44 -46.33 39.93
N LEU A 224 -63.59 -46.62 38.95
CA LEU A 224 -63.74 -47.80 38.08
C LEU A 224 -63.44 -49.12 38.81
N VAL A 225 -62.47 -49.14 39.74
CA VAL A 225 -62.22 -50.30 40.61
C VAL A 225 -63.40 -50.54 41.54
N ASN A 226 -63.92 -49.50 42.23
CA ASN A 226 -65.09 -49.63 43.09
C ASN A 226 -66.31 -50.16 42.32
N LEU A 227 -66.56 -49.66 41.10
CA LEU A 227 -67.62 -50.15 40.22
C LEU A 227 -67.41 -51.61 39.78
N LEU A 228 -66.15 -52.05 39.67
CA LEU A 228 -65.81 -53.45 39.38
C LEU A 228 -66.10 -54.34 40.59
N ASP A 229 -65.72 -53.92 41.79
CA ASP A 229 -65.98 -54.64 43.05
C ASP A 229 -67.49 -54.73 43.34
N ASP A 230 -68.25 -53.65 43.15
CA ASP A 230 -69.72 -53.66 43.22
C ASP A 230 -70.33 -54.68 42.23
N LYS A 231 -69.78 -54.77 41.00
CA LYS A 231 -70.25 -55.74 40.00
C LYS A 231 -69.80 -57.17 40.28
N VAL A 232 -68.66 -57.38 40.93
CA VAL A 232 -68.26 -58.71 41.44
C VAL A 232 -69.21 -59.14 42.57
N ALA A 233 -69.58 -58.24 43.48
CA ALA A 233 -70.54 -58.53 44.54
C ALA A 233 -71.94 -58.86 43.99
N GLU A 234 -72.43 -58.11 42.99
CA GLU A 234 -73.69 -58.41 42.28
C GLU A 234 -73.64 -59.78 41.58
N LEU A 235 -72.53 -60.13 40.92
CA LEU A 235 -72.36 -61.44 40.31
C LEU A 235 -72.28 -62.57 41.34
N MET A 236 -71.66 -62.36 42.50
CA MET A 236 -71.64 -63.34 43.60
C MET A 236 -73.03 -63.55 44.23
N GLN A 237 -73.88 -62.50 44.30
CA GLN A 237 -75.28 -62.68 44.69
C GLN A 237 -76.05 -63.49 43.63
N ILE A 238 -75.86 -63.21 42.34
CA ILE A 238 -76.52 -63.93 41.25
C ILE A 238 -76.11 -65.42 41.23
N ASP A 239 -74.83 -65.72 41.51
CA ASP A 239 -74.33 -67.10 41.62
C ASP A 239 -74.96 -67.84 42.81
N ALA A 240 -75.11 -67.18 43.96
CA ALA A 240 -75.84 -67.72 45.11
C ALA A 240 -77.34 -67.95 44.81
N GLU A 241 -78.02 -67.00 44.17
CA GLU A 241 -79.41 -67.16 43.73
C GLU A 241 -79.57 -68.28 42.67
N LEU A 242 -78.54 -68.54 41.86
CA LEU A 242 -78.52 -69.67 40.93
C LEU A 242 -78.31 -70.99 41.65
N ALA A 243 -77.45 -71.04 42.67
CA ALA A 243 -77.26 -72.23 43.51
C ALA A 243 -78.54 -72.59 44.29
N ASP A 244 -79.20 -71.63 44.93
CA ASP A 244 -80.47 -71.83 45.63
C ASP A 244 -81.56 -72.35 44.68
N ARG A 245 -81.62 -71.82 43.45
CA ARG A 245 -82.57 -72.29 42.41
C ARG A 245 -82.21 -73.67 41.87
N ALA A 246 -80.92 -74.01 41.78
CA ALA A 246 -80.47 -75.34 41.39
C ALA A 246 -80.86 -76.38 42.46
N GLN A 247 -80.68 -76.06 43.75
CA GLN A 247 -81.15 -76.91 44.84
C GLN A 247 -82.66 -77.08 44.82
N ALA A 248 -83.43 -76.00 44.68
CA ALA A 248 -84.89 -76.09 44.57
C ALA A 248 -85.37 -76.89 43.33
N LEU A 249 -84.58 -76.93 42.25
CA LEU A 249 -84.81 -77.79 41.08
C LEU A 249 -84.45 -79.26 41.35
N GLU A 250 -83.41 -79.54 42.14
CA GLU A 250 -83.08 -80.89 42.61
C GLU A 250 -84.18 -81.41 43.55
N ASP A 251 -84.56 -80.65 44.58
CA ASP A 251 -85.62 -80.98 45.53
C ASP A 251 -86.97 -81.26 44.83
N THR A 252 -87.34 -80.45 43.82
CA THR A 252 -88.57 -80.69 43.03
C THR A 252 -88.42 -81.83 42.03
N THR A 253 -87.21 -82.18 41.61
CA THR A 253 -86.95 -83.39 40.82
C THR A 253 -87.05 -84.64 41.69
N GLU A 254 -86.57 -84.60 42.94
CA GLU A 254 -86.76 -85.68 43.92
C GLU A 254 -88.25 -85.88 44.21
N ASP A 255 -89.03 -84.82 44.51
CA ASP A 255 -90.46 -84.95 44.74
C ASP A 255 -91.22 -85.45 43.49
N LEU A 256 -90.87 -84.99 42.29
CA LEU A 256 -91.44 -85.54 41.05
C LEU A 256 -91.08 -87.02 40.84
N GLN A 257 -89.88 -87.45 41.23
CA GLN A 257 -89.47 -88.86 41.16
C GLN A 257 -90.15 -89.70 42.25
N LEU A 258 -90.44 -89.13 43.41
CA LEU A 258 -91.21 -89.76 44.50
C LEU A 258 -92.69 -89.88 44.10
N GLN A 259 -93.27 -88.83 43.52
CA GLN A 259 -94.60 -88.85 42.90
C GLN A 259 -94.67 -89.86 41.74
N LYS A 260 -93.62 -89.97 40.91
CA LYS A 260 -93.52 -91.02 39.88
C LYS A 260 -93.54 -92.41 40.51
N ASN A 261 -92.75 -92.67 41.54
CA ASN A 261 -92.75 -93.97 42.22
C ASN A 261 -94.12 -94.30 42.83
N ILE A 262 -94.83 -93.32 43.38
CA ILE A 262 -96.23 -93.46 43.84
C ILE A 262 -97.18 -93.73 42.67
N LEU A 263 -96.94 -93.14 41.51
CA LEU A 263 -97.69 -93.40 40.27
C LEU A 263 -97.42 -94.80 39.73
N ASP A 264 -96.17 -95.26 39.67
CA ASP A 264 -95.81 -96.61 39.23
C ASP A 264 -96.42 -97.68 40.17
N ILE A 265 -96.40 -97.44 41.49
CA ILE A 265 -97.10 -98.30 42.48
C ILE A 265 -98.62 -98.29 42.23
N ARG A 266 -99.22 -97.13 41.97
CA ARG A 266 -100.67 -97.02 41.65
C ARG A 266 -101.01 -97.63 40.30
N THR A 267 -100.12 -97.59 39.32
CA THR A 267 -100.30 -98.25 38.03
C THR A 267 -100.20 -99.76 38.21
N THR A 268 -99.33 -100.26 39.08
CA THR A 268 -99.29 -101.68 39.46
C THR A 268 -100.56 -102.12 40.21
N ASP A 269 -101.06 -101.32 41.18
CA ASP A 269 -102.36 -101.54 41.85
C ASP A 269 -103.52 -101.50 40.84
N LEU A 270 -103.44 -100.65 39.80
CA LEU A 270 -104.44 -100.57 38.73
C LEU A 270 -104.30 -101.69 37.68
N GLU A 271 -103.11 -102.26 37.46
CA GLU A 271 -102.92 -103.45 36.61
C GLU A 271 -103.39 -104.71 37.35
N GLU A 272 -103.01 -104.91 38.62
CA GLU A 272 -103.51 -106.02 39.46
C GLU A 272 -105.03 -105.97 39.61
N ARG A 273 -105.61 -104.76 39.72
CA ARG A 273 -107.07 -104.56 39.71
C ARG A 273 -107.68 -104.53 38.30
N SER A 274 -106.90 -104.36 37.25
CA SER A 274 -107.37 -104.52 35.86
C SER A 274 -107.54 -106.00 35.55
N ASP A 275 -106.61 -106.86 35.97
CA ASP A 275 -106.73 -108.31 35.87
C ASP A 275 -107.92 -108.81 36.72
N GLU A 276 -108.13 -108.26 37.92
CA GLU A 276 -109.32 -108.54 38.75
C GLU A 276 -110.63 -108.01 38.09
N LEU A 277 -110.58 -106.89 37.37
CA LEU A 277 -111.74 -106.29 36.68
C LEU A 277 -112.03 -106.91 35.30
N GLU A 278 -111.06 -107.49 34.58
CA GLU A 278 -111.31 -108.24 33.35
C GLU A 278 -112.15 -109.49 33.65
N SER A 279 -112.01 -110.06 34.85
CA SER A 279 -112.89 -111.13 35.37
C SER A 279 -114.32 -110.67 35.73
N VAL A 280 -114.61 -109.36 35.79
CA VAL A 280 -115.88 -108.82 36.33
C VAL A 280 -116.63 -107.92 35.34
N THR A 281 -115.94 -107.25 34.41
CA THR A 281 -116.51 -106.18 33.56
C THR A 281 -117.21 -106.70 32.29
N ALA A 282 -117.88 -107.84 32.40
CA ALA A 282 -118.95 -108.25 31.47
C ALA A 282 -120.28 -107.51 31.74
N VAL A 283 -120.32 -106.67 32.79
CA VAL A 283 -121.51 -105.95 33.26
C VAL A 283 -121.16 -104.49 33.58
N HIS A 284 -122.11 -103.59 33.27
CA HIS A 284 -122.13 -102.16 33.59
C HIS A 284 -121.20 -101.19 32.85
N THR A 285 -121.55 -101.00 31.58
CA THR A 285 -121.37 -99.76 30.81
C THR A 285 -121.78 -98.47 31.55
N THR A 286 -121.00 -97.41 31.30
CA THR A 286 -121.33 -95.96 31.37
C THR A 286 -121.78 -95.32 32.70
N ALA A 287 -120.90 -94.45 33.24
CA ALA A 287 -121.27 -93.15 33.81
C ALA A 287 -120.11 -92.14 33.64
N LEU A 288 -120.33 -91.06 32.88
CA LEU A 288 -119.33 -90.02 32.59
C LEU A 288 -119.47 -88.80 33.52
N GLY A 289 -118.34 -88.21 33.90
CA GLY A 289 -118.22 -86.75 34.02
C GLY A 289 -117.76 -86.16 35.36
N ARG A 290 -116.56 -85.55 35.34
CA ARG A 290 -116.39 -84.08 35.44
C ARG A 290 -114.92 -83.69 35.24
N VAL A 291 -114.63 -83.03 34.12
CA VAL A 291 -113.44 -82.19 33.93
C VAL A 291 -113.92 -80.74 34.03
N ASN A 292 -113.40 -79.95 34.97
CA ASN A 292 -113.72 -78.52 35.07
C ASN A 292 -112.65 -77.69 35.82
N ASP A 293 -111.96 -78.26 36.80
CA ASP A 293 -111.14 -77.49 37.76
C ASP A 293 -109.78 -77.00 37.22
N THR A 294 -109.38 -77.42 36.01
CA THR A 294 -108.05 -77.11 35.45
C THR A 294 -107.92 -75.68 34.91
N ILE A 295 -109.02 -75.08 34.45
CA ILE A 295 -108.99 -73.80 33.70
C ILE A 295 -108.65 -72.61 34.60
N ASP A 296 -109.17 -72.59 35.84
CA ASP A 296 -109.07 -71.44 36.75
C ASP A 296 -107.66 -71.21 37.33
N ARG A 297 -106.76 -72.21 37.19
CA ARG A 297 -105.34 -72.09 37.57
C ARG A 297 -104.51 -71.38 36.48
N HIS A 298 -104.77 -71.66 35.21
CA HIS A 298 -103.97 -71.09 34.10
C HIS A 298 -104.16 -69.59 33.93
N HIS A 299 -105.37 -69.06 34.13
CA HIS A 299 -105.63 -67.61 34.04
C HIS A 299 -104.83 -66.79 35.07
N LYS A 300 -104.63 -67.32 36.28
CA LYS A 300 -103.86 -66.64 37.35
C LYS A 300 -102.36 -66.68 37.07
N GLY A 301 -101.83 -67.82 36.59
CA GLY A 301 -100.43 -67.93 36.17
C GLY A 301 -100.08 -67.00 35.00
N PHE A 302 -100.95 -66.89 34.00
CA PHE A 302 -100.73 -66.03 32.83
C PHE A 302 -100.66 -64.54 33.19
N ALA A 303 -101.49 -64.08 34.14
CA ALA A 303 -101.47 -62.70 34.62
C ALA A 303 -100.15 -62.34 35.35
N VAL A 304 -99.61 -63.26 36.16
CA VAL A 304 -98.32 -63.07 36.85
C VAL A 304 -97.15 -63.05 35.86
N ALA A 305 -97.16 -63.93 34.85
CA ALA A 305 -96.16 -63.93 33.80
C ALA A 305 -96.16 -62.62 32.99
N LEU A 306 -97.34 -62.08 32.65
CA LEU A 306 -97.46 -60.79 31.97
C LEU A 306 -96.93 -59.61 32.82
N LEU A 307 -97.17 -59.64 34.13
CA LEU A 307 -96.61 -58.65 35.07
C LEU A 307 -95.08 -58.71 35.16
N LEU A 308 -94.48 -59.91 35.18
CA LEU A 308 -93.02 -60.08 35.15
C LEU A 308 -92.41 -59.58 33.83
N ILE A 309 -93.06 -59.82 32.68
CA ILE A 309 -92.62 -59.30 31.38
C ILE A 309 -92.73 -57.76 31.35
N ALA A 310 -93.80 -57.18 31.89
CA ALA A 310 -93.94 -55.73 31.99
C ALA A 310 -92.89 -55.10 32.93
N ALA A 311 -92.61 -55.72 34.07
CA ALA A 311 -91.61 -55.24 35.03
C ALA A 311 -90.19 -55.31 34.45
N THR A 312 -89.80 -56.42 33.82
CA THR A 312 -88.49 -56.56 33.17
C THR A 312 -88.32 -55.58 32.00
N PHE A 313 -89.37 -55.33 31.20
CA PHE A 313 -89.34 -54.31 30.14
C PHE A 313 -89.19 -52.88 30.70
N ALA A 314 -89.85 -52.56 31.81
CA ALA A 314 -89.71 -51.26 32.47
C ALA A 314 -88.30 -51.04 33.04
N ILE A 315 -87.72 -52.06 33.68
CA ILE A 315 -86.33 -52.03 34.18
C ILE A 315 -85.35 -51.87 33.01
N PHE A 316 -85.52 -52.62 31.92
CA PHE A 316 -84.69 -52.50 30.72
C PHE A 316 -84.77 -51.09 30.11
N SER A 317 -85.98 -50.53 29.97
CA SER A 317 -86.18 -49.18 29.45
C SER A 317 -85.51 -48.11 30.32
N TYR A 318 -85.61 -48.25 31.65
CA TYR A 318 -84.96 -47.34 32.59
C TYR A 318 -83.43 -47.39 32.49
N LEU A 319 -82.84 -48.58 32.50
CA LEU A 319 -81.39 -48.79 32.34
C LEU A 319 -80.88 -48.33 30.96
N GLN A 320 -81.70 -48.44 29.91
CA GLN A 320 -81.35 -47.95 28.58
C GLN A 320 -81.39 -46.42 28.50
N GLN A 321 -82.38 -45.79 29.14
CA GLN A 321 -82.52 -44.33 29.19
C GLN A 321 -81.41 -43.65 30.02
N ASP A 322 -81.00 -44.26 31.14
CA ASP A 322 -79.88 -43.78 31.96
C ASP A 322 -78.53 -43.83 31.21
N ARG A 323 -78.30 -44.92 30.45
CA ARG A 323 -77.16 -45.04 29.53
C ARG A 323 -77.18 -43.99 28.41
N TRP A 324 -78.35 -43.58 27.94
CA TRP A 324 -78.46 -42.53 26.92
C TRP A 324 -78.18 -41.13 27.50
N ALA A 325 -78.63 -40.86 28.73
CA ALA A 325 -78.32 -39.61 29.43
C ALA A 325 -76.81 -39.46 29.68
N THR A 326 -76.17 -40.49 30.22
CA THR A 326 -74.71 -40.51 30.48
C THR A 326 -73.87 -40.47 29.20
N SER A 327 -74.29 -41.15 28.12
CA SER A 327 -73.64 -41.01 26.80
C SER A 327 -73.72 -39.57 26.29
N THR A 328 -74.87 -38.91 26.42
CA THR A 328 -75.07 -37.53 25.94
C THR A 328 -74.18 -36.52 26.67
N GLU A 329 -74.01 -36.66 27.99
CA GLU A 329 -73.09 -35.80 28.75
C GLU A 329 -71.62 -36.06 28.37
N THR A 330 -71.26 -37.32 28.09
CA THR A 330 -69.91 -37.70 27.69
C THR A 330 -69.56 -37.14 26.31
N ASP A 331 -70.47 -37.27 25.33
CA ASP A 331 -70.30 -36.69 23.99
C ASP A 331 -70.17 -35.16 24.04
N LEU A 332 -70.91 -34.49 24.93
CA LEU A 332 -70.82 -33.04 25.12
C LEU A 332 -69.43 -32.61 25.65
N LYS A 333 -68.89 -33.34 26.63
CA LYS A 333 -67.52 -33.12 27.15
C LYS A 333 -66.45 -33.40 26.10
N ILE A 334 -66.63 -34.43 25.26
CA ILE A 334 -65.73 -34.74 24.16
C ILE A 334 -65.76 -33.63 23.10
N GLN A 335 -66.96 -33.18 22.68
CA GLN A 335 -67.10 -32.07 21.72
C GLN A 335 -66.47 -30.78 22.25
N GLN A 336 -66.65 -30.46 23.53
CA GLN A 336 -66.03 -29.29 24.16
C GLN A 336 -64.50 -29.42 24.19
N THR A 337 -63.97 -30.58 24.59
CA THR A 337 -62.51 -30.84 24.58
C THR A 337 -61.91 -30.73 23.18
N VAL A 338 -62.61 -31.20 22.14
CA VAL A 338 -62.19 -31.07 20.74
C VAL A 338 -62.24 -29.61 20.26
N ALA A 339 -63.24 -28.83 20.69
CA ALA A 339 -63.31 -27.40 20.39
C ALA A 339 -62.17 -26.61 21.07
N ASP A 340 -61.86 -26.92 22.33
CA ASP A 340 -60.76 -26.30 23.06
C ASP A 340 -59.39 -26.67 22.44
N GLN A 341 -59.19 -27.93 22.03
CA GLN A 341 -58.00 -28.34 21.27
C GLN A 341 -57.88 -27.62 19.91
N ALA A 342 -58.99 -27.45 19.18
CA ALA A 342 -58.99 -26.71 17.91
C ALA A 342 -58.66 -25.22 18.11
N SER A 343 -59.14 -24.62 19.20
CA SER A 343 -58.78 -23.26 19.62
C SER A 343 -57.28 -23.14 19.90
N ILE A 344 -56.72 -24.06 20.71
CA ILE A 344 -55.29 -24.12 21.05
C ILE A 344 -54.42 -24.37 19.81
N GLN A 345 -54.84 -25.23 18.86
CA GLN A 345 -54.14 -25.40 17.59
C GLN A 345 -54.16 -24.12 16.74
N THR A 346 -55.26 -23.38 16.74
CA THR A 346 -55.38 -22.10 16.03
C THR A 346 -54.45 -21.05 16.63
N GLU A 347 -54.44 -20.88 17.95
CA GLU A 347 -53.51 -19.96 18.65
C GLU A 347 -52.04 -20.32 18.39
N ASN A 348 -51.68 -21.60 18.48
CA ASN A 348 -50.33 -22.06 18.20
C ASN A 348 -49.92 -21.83 16.74
N THR A 349 -50.83 -22.04 15.78
CA THR A 349 -50.58 -21.75 14.35
C THR A 349 -50.37 -20.25 14.12
N THR A 350 -51.13 -19.39 14.79
CA THR A 350 -50.93 -17.93 14.77
C THR A 350 -49.60 -17.51 15.41
N ARG A 351 -49.19 -18.15 16.52
CA ARG A 351 -47.86 -17.93 17.11
C ARG A 351 -46.72 -18.35 16.18
N ILE A 352 -46.79 -19.55 15.59
CA ILE A 352 -45.76 -20.07 14.67
C ILE A 352 -45.61 -19.14 13.45
N THR A 353 -46.72 -18.75 12.82
CA THR A 353 -46.67 -17.83 11.66
C THR A 353 -46.17 -16.42 12.04
N THR A 354 -46.43 -15.96 13.26
CA THR A 354 -45.85 -14.70 13.78
C THR A 354 -44.33 -14.82 14.00
N LEU A 355 -43.87 -15.92 14.59
CA LEU A 355 -42.44 -16.18 14.82
C LEU A 355 -41.67 -16.37 13.50
N GLU A 356 -42.27 -17.04 12.51
CA GLU A 356 -41.70 -17.12 11.15
C GLU A 356 -41.57 -15.74 10.49
N ALA A 357 -42.57 -14.86 10.70
CA ALA A 357 -42.53 -13.50 10.16
C ALA A 357 -41.46 -12.64 10.85
N GLN A 358 -41.27 -12.80 12.17
CA GLN A 358 -40.17 -12.16 12.90
C GLN A 358 -38.80 -12.69 12.44
N SER A 359 -38.62 -14.01 12.36
CA SER A 359 -37.37 -14.63 11.87
C SER A 359 -37.00 -14.08 10.49
N LYS A 360 -37.93 -14.09 9.51
CA LYS A 360 -37.68 -13.56 8.16
C LYS A 360 -37.37 -12.06 8.15
N ALA A 361 -37.92 -11.28 9.08
CA ALA A 361 -37.60 -9.87 9.22
C ALA A 361 -36.20 -9.64 9.83
N ASP A 362 -35.77 -10.49 10.77
CA ASP A 362 -34.46 -10.41 11.40
C ASP A 362 -33.35 -10.98 10.50
N ASP A 363 -33.61 -12.07 9.77
CA ASP A 363 -32.77 -12.56 8.66
C ASP A 363 -32.54 -11.45 7.62
N GLY A 364 -33.59 -10.70 7.28
CA GLY A 364 -33.52 -9.55 6.37
C GLY A 364 -32.65 -8.41 6.90
N LYS A 365 -32.74 -8.07 8.20
CA LYS A 365 -31.85 -7.09 8.85
C LYS A 365 -30.41 -7.57 8.84
N LEU A 366 -30.18 -8.85 9.15
CA LEU A 366 -28.86 -9.46 9.21
C LEU A 366 -28.17 -9.43 7.84
N ALA A 367 -28.88 -9.79 6.77
CA ALA A 367 -28.38 -9.71 5.40
C ALA A 367 -27.95 -8.28 5.00
N VAL A 368 -28.78 -7.28 5.31
CA VAL A 368 -28.43 -5.86 5.08
C VAL A 368 -27.22 -5.42 5.91
N SER A 369 -27.11 -5.87 7.16
CA SER A 369 -25.96 -5.57 8.01
C SER A 369 -24.67 -6.22 7.50
N ILE A 370 -24.74 -7.43 6.95
CA ILE A 370 -23.60 -8.12 6.31
C ILE A 370 -23.16 -7.35 5.07
N GLU A 371 -24.06 -7.03 4.14
CA GLU A 371 -23.75 -6.25 2.92
C GLU A 371 -23.13 -4.88 3.26
N GLN A 372 -23.60 -4.25 4.35
CA GLN A 372 -23.06 -2.97 4.81
C GLN A 372 -21.67 -3.11 5.45
N HIS A 373 -21.38 -4.20 6.15
CA HIS A 373 -20.04 -4.49 6.68
C HIS A 373 -19.05 -4.93 5.59
N GLU A 374 -19.48 -5.70 4.59
CA GLU A 374 -18.63 -6.08 3.44
C GLU A 374 -18.14 -4.83 2.70
N LYS A 375 -19.04 -3.87 2.41
CA LYS A 375 -18.66 -2.58 1.81
C LYS A 375 -17.74 -1.73 2.69
N GLN A 376 -17.86 -1.83 4.02
CA GLN A 376 -16.92 -1.19 4.95
C GLN A 376 -15.54 -1.86 4.89
N LEU A 377 -15.49 -3.20 4.80
CA LEU A 377 -14.24 -3.95 4.69
C LEU A 377 -13.54 -3.69 3.35
N GLU A 378 -14.25 -3.62 2.23
CA GLU A 378 -13.70 -3.21 0.92
C GLU A 378 -13.12 -1.79 0.97
N ALA A 379 -13.85 -0.83 1.56
CA ALA A 379 -13.38 0.55 1.69
C ALA A 379 -12.15 0.65 2.60
N ILE A 380 -12.09 -0.14 3.68
CA ILE A 380 -10.91 -0.23 4.57
C ILE A 380 -9.73 -0.88 3.83
N ALA A 381 -9.94 -1.96 3.08
CA ALA A 381 -8.89 -2.63 2.31
C ALA A 381 -8.28 -1.69 1.24
N ALA A 382 -9.12 -0.99 0.48
CA ALA A 382 -8.68 0.02 -0.48
C ALA A 382 -7.93 1.19 0.20
N SER A 383 -8.36 1.60 1.40
CA SER A 383 -7.66 2.64 2.18
C SER A 383 -6.30 2.15 2.71
N ILE A 384 -6.20 0.90 3.16
CA ILE A 384 -4.93 0.27 3.58
C ILE A 384 -3.97 0.16 2.39
N GLN A 385 -4.45 -0.30 1.23
CA GLN A 385 -3.65 -0.36 0.00
C GLN A 385 -3.13 1.03 -0.39
N SER A 386 -3.99 2.05 -0.43
CA SER A 386 -3.59 3.42 -0.75
C SER A 386 -2.59 4.01 0.26
N LEU A 387 -2.72 3.66 1.55
CA LEU A 387 -1.73 4.02 2.57
C LEU A 387 -0.39 3.29 2.37
N GLN A 388 -0.40 1.99 2.07
CA GLN A 388 0.81 1.22 1.79
C GLN A 388 1.53 1.78 0.55
N GLU A 389 0.81 2.03 -0.55
CA GLU A 389 1.35 2.65 -1.77
C GLU A 389 2.00 4.01 -1.49
N LYS A 390 1.35 4.83 -0.64
CA LYS A 390 1.86 6.13 -0.22
C LYS A 390 3.08 6.01 0.71
N THR A 391 3.17 4.96 1.51
CA THR A 391 4.30 4.73 2.42
C THR A 391 5.51 4.16 1.67
N GLU A 392 5.32 3.13 0.82
CA GLU A 392 6.36 2.60 -0.06
C GLU A 392 6.93 3.69 -0.99
N ASN A 393 6.09 4.58 -1.52
CA ASN A 393 6.57 5.73 -2.28
C ASN A 393 7.25 6.79 -1.40
N SER A 394 6.80 7.01 -0.16
CA SER A 394 7.44 7.98 0.76
C SER A 394 8.87 7.55 1.11
N ASP A 395 9.07 6.30 1.50
CA ASP A 395 10.37 5.78 1.93
C ASP A 395 11.36 5.71 0.75
N GLN A 396 10.91 5.23 -0.42
CA GLN A 396 11.76 5.20 -1.61
C GLN A 396 12.04 6.61 -2.16
N ARG A 397 11.10 7.57 -2.05
CA ARG A 397 11.39 8.99 -2.34
C ARG A 397 12.38 9.61 -1.35
N MET A 398 12.31 9.27 -0.06
CA MET A 398 13.25 9.76 0.95
C MET A 398 14.67 9.26 0.70
N ASN A 399 14.82 8.00 0.27
CA ASN A 399 16.12 7.43 -0.12
C ASN A 399 16.65 7.98 -1.46
N ALA A 400 15.77 8.36 -2.39
CA ALA A 400 16.13 8.90 -3.71
C ALA A 400 16.19 10.45 -3.78
N MET A 401 16.06 11.16 -2.65
CA MET A 401 15.72 12.58 -2.67
C MET A 401 16.89 13.53 -3.00
N ASN A 402 16.88 14.06 -4.22
CA ASN A 402 17.49 15.33 -4.57
C ASN A 402 16.36 16.28 -5.02
N PRO A 403 16.15 17.45 -4.37
CA PRO A 403 14.95 18.28 -4.55
C PRO A 403 14.77 18.95 -5.92
N TYR A 404 15.66 18.67 -6.89
CA TYR A 404 15.67 19.25 -8.23
C TYR A 404 15.36 18.25 -9.37
N ARG A 405 14.91 17.03 -9.06
CA ARG A 405 14.51 16.03 -10.08
C ARG A 405 13.13 15.45 -9.79
N THR A 406 12.28 15.48 -10.81
CA THR A 406 10.96 14.83 -10.84
C THR A 406 10.95 13.70 -11.86
N PHE A 407 10.49 12.51 -11.46
CA PHE A 407 10.29 11.36 -12.34
C PHE A 407 8.81 10.97 -12.33
N GLY A 408 8.21 10.75 -13.49
CA GLY A 408 6.76 10.64 -13.61
C GLY A 408 6.05 11.98 -13.39
N LYS A 409 4.86 12.10 -13.97
CA LYS A 409 4.00 13.30 -13.93
C LYS A 409 3.68 13.81 -12.52
N ASP A 410 3.69 12.95 -11.50
CA ASP A 410 3.31 13.25 -10.11
C ASP A 410 4.41 12.95 -9.07
N ASN A 411 5.62 12.58 -9.51
CA ASN A 411 6.72 12.10 -8.67
C ASN A 411 6.43 10.78 -7.92
N THR A 412 5.72 9.85 -8.57
CA THR A 412 5.36 8.52 -8.05
C THR A 412 5.75 7.44 -9.07
N ILE A 413 6.01 6.22 -8.60
CA ILE A 413 5.89 5.02 -9.45
C ILE A 413 4.72 4.22 -8.91
N HIS A 414 3.67 4.07 -9.71
CA HIS A 414 2.44 3.38 -9.32
C HIS A 414 2.59 1.85 -9.33
N THR A 415 1.78 1.18 -8.54
CA THR A 415 1.66 -0.29 -8.46
C THR A 415 1.06 -0.91 -9.73
N THR A 416 1.21 -2.23 -9.87
CA THR A 416 0.58 -2.99 -10.97
C THR A 416 -0.96 -2.86 -10.95
N SER A 417 -1.58 -2.77 -9.77
CA SER A 417 -3.02 -2.50 -9.61
C SER A 417 -3.48 -1.15 -10.18
N TRP A 418 -2.59 -0.16 -10.25
CA TRP A 418 -2.89 1.09 -10.95
C TRP A 418 -2.99 0.88 -12.46
N LEU A 419 -2.11 0.06 -13.06
CA LEU A 419 -2.18 -0.32 -14.47
C LEU A 419 -3.45 -1.13 -14.78
N ASP A 420 -3.88 -2.02 -13.87
CA ASP A 420 -5.12 -2.79 -14.04
C ASP A 420 -6.38 -1.90 -14.11
N SER A 421 -6.35 -0.74 -13.46
CA SER A 421 -7.44 0.26 -13.53
C SER A 421 -7.43 1.11 -14.81
N GLN A 422 -6.36 1.06 -15.63
CA GLN A 422 -6.29 1.79 -16.89
C GLN A 422 -7.01 1.02 -18.01
N ASN A 423 -7.43 1.73 -19.06
CA ASN A 423 -8.00 1.11 -20.25
C ASN A 423 -6.96 0.20 -20.95
N LYS A 424 -7.23 -1.11 -21.00
CA LYS A 424 -6.31 -2.12 -21.57
C LYS A 424 -6.10 -1.99 -23.09
N GLU A 425 -6.88 -1.14 -23.77
CA GLU A 425 -6.66 -0.76 -25.18
C GLU A 425 -5.55 0.28 -25.39
N LEU A 426 -5.09 0.95 -24.34
CA LEU A 426 -3.99 1.92 -24.38
C LEU A 426 -2.62 1.23 -24.57
N TYR A 427 -1.59 2.03 -24.84
CA TYR A 427 -0.22 1.56 -25.05
C TYR A 427 0.71 2.01 -23.93
N VAL A 428 1.78 1.27 -23.70
CA VAL A 428 2.82 1.59 -22.71
C VAL A 428 4.21 1.27 -23.24
N VAL A 429 5.23 1.88 -22.68
CA VAL A 429 6.63 1.53 -22.95
C VAL A 429 7.21 0.79 -21.75
N GLU A 430 7.61 -0.47 -21.94
CA GLU A 430 8.52 -1.14 -21.00
C GLU A 430 9.90 -0.47 -21.14
N VAL A 431 10.42 0.12 -20.08
CA VAL A 431 11.63 0.98 -20.12
C VAL A 431 12.88 0.24 -19.67
N PHE A 432 12.77 -0.50 -18.58
CA PHE A 432 13.88 -1.14 -17.85
C PHE A 432 13.32 -2.26 -16.96
N SER A 433 14.13 -3.25 -16.60
CA SER A 433 13.74 -4.28 -15.63
C SER A 433 14.89 -4.59 -14.66
N ALA A 434 14.56 -4.83 -13.40
CA ALA A 434 15.52 -5.09 -12.33
C ALA A 434 15.00 -6.05 -11.25
N ASP A 435 15.91 -6.67 -10.53
CA ASP A 435 15.64 -7.64 -9.44
C ASP A 435 15.10 -6.98 -8.15
N SER A 436 14.87 -5.66 -8.11
CA SER A 436 14.29 -4.96 -6.95
C SER A 436 13.56 -3.66 -7.31
N LYS A 437 12.55 -3.27 -6.51
CA LYS A 437 11.85 -1.99 -6.62
C LYS A 437 12.80 -0.79 -6.52
N GLN A 438 13.72 -0.79 -5.54
CA GLN A 438 14.73 0.27 -5.32
C GLN A 438 15.53 0.59 -6.60
N ALA A 439 15.96 -0.44 -7.34
CA ALA A 439 16.70 -0.26 -8.60
C ALA A 439 15.84 0.39 -9.72
N LEU A 440 14.50 0.25 -9.68
CA LEU A 440 13.61 0.99 -10.58
C LEU A 440 13.50 2.47 -10.20
N TYR A 441 13.41 2.81 -8.92
CA TYR A 441 13.42 4.21 -8.47
C TYR A 441 14.76 4.89 -8.82
N GLU A 442 15.89 4.21 -8.65
CA GLU A 442 17.20 4.71 -9.07
C GLU A 442 17.30 4.93 -10.59
N ALA A 443 16.74 4.03 -11.40
CA ALA A 443 16.65 4.20 -12.85
C ALA A 443 15.74 5.37 -13.25
N ALA A 444 14.52 5.44 -12.70
CA ALA A 444 13.57 6.51 -12.94
C ALA A 444 14.14 7.89 -12.57
N TYR A 445 14.80 7.98 -11.41
CA TYR A 445 15.50 9.19 -10.96
C TYR A 445 16.71 9.54 -11.84
N ARG A 446 17.51 8.55 -12.29
CA ARG A 446 18.66 8.77 -13.18
C ARG A 446 18.24 9.36 -14.53
N PHE A 447 17.14 8.86 -15.08
CA PHE A 447 16.59 9.26 -16.39
C PHE A 447 15.37 10.18 -16.28
N SER A 448 15.24 10.90 -15.17
CA SER A 448 14.05 11.68 -14.80
C SER A 448 13.58 12.65 -15.90
N SER A 449 14.52 13.35 -16.54
CA SER A 449 14.27 14.32 -17.63
C SER A 449 13.91 13.71 -19.00
N LEU A 450 13.49 12.44 -19.01
CA LEU A 450 12.96 11.70 -20.16
C LEU A 450 11.71 10.90 -19.79
N LEU A 451 11.29 10.97 -18.51
CA LEU A 451 10.27 10.14 -17.88
C LEU A 451 9.28 10.99 -17.07
N ASP A 452 9.28 12.31 -17.25
CA ASP A 452 8.55 13.33 -16.48
C ASP A 452 7.21 13.74 -17.11
N GLU A 453 7.02 13.56 -18.42
CA GLU A 453 5.79 13.97 -19.13
C GLU A 453 4.55 13.09 -18.79
N ASN A 454 4.75 11.80 -18.54
CA ASN A 454 3.68 10.80 -18.33
C ASN A 454 3.84 10.07 -16.99
N ASN A 455 2.92 9.18 -16.64
CA ASN A 455 3.00 8.44 -15.38
C ASN A 455 4.02 7.30 -15.48
N LEU A 456 4.58 6.91 -14.32
CA LEU A 456 5.42 5.71 -14.19
C LEU A 456 4.69 4.67 -13.36
N SER A 457 4.90 3.41 -13.68
CA SER A 457 4.40 2.26 -12.92
C SER A 457 5.35 1.08 -13.06
N TYR A 458 5.10 -0.02 -12.33
CA TYR A 458 5.81 -1.28 -12.53
C TYR A 458 4.87 -2.48 -12.66
N VAL A 459 5.32 -3.48 -13.42
CA VAL A 459 4.73 -4.82 -13.47
C VAL A 459 5.70 -5.80 -12.84
N GLU A 460 5.20 -6.68 -11.98
CA GLU A 460 5.98 -7.77 -11.38
C GLU A 460 5.94 -9.00 -12.30
N LYS A 461 7.10 -9.51 -12.72
CA LYS A 461 7.24 -10.63 -13.68
C LYS A 461 8.20 -11.68 -13.14
N GLU A 462 7.76 -12.94 -13.07
CA GLU A 462 8.65 -14.05 -12.70
C GLU A 462 9.48 -14.50 -13.91
N ILE A 463 10.79 -14.29 -13.85
CA ILE A 463 11.73 -14.67 -14.92
C ILE A 463 12.74 -15.67 -14.33
N SER A 464 12.72 -16.91 -14.83
CA SER A 464 13.62 -17.99 -14.41
C SER A 464 13.61 -18.28 -12.90
N GLY A 465 12.44 -18.26 -12.25
CA GLY A 465 12.31 -18.53 -10.81
C GLY A 465 12.71 -17.35 -9.92
N ARG A 466 12.70 -16.12 -10.45
CA ARG A 466 12.96 -14.89 -9.71
C ARG A 466 11.93 -13.83 -10.07
N MET A 467 11.42 -13.12 -9.07
CA MET A 467 10.64 -11.92 -9.30
C MET A 467 11.53 -10.81 -9.84
N THR A 468 11.13 -10.23 -10.96
CA THR A 468 11.73 -9.05 -11.57
C THR A 468 10.67 -7.98 -11.69
N TYR A 469 11.06 -6.72 -11.53
CA TYR A 469 10.17 -5.57 -11.62
C TYR A 469 10.49 -4.87 -12.94
N THR A 470 9.50 -4.74 -13.83
CA THR A 470 9.62 -4.00 -15.09
C THR A 470 9.05 -2.60 -14.91
N LEU A 471 9.88 -1.56 -15.09
CA LEU A 471 9.43 -0.16 -15.12
C LEU A 471 8.69 0.10 -16.43
N VAL A 472 7.49 0.67 -16.30
CA VAL A 472 6.55 0.96 -17.39
C VAL A 472 6.23 2.46 -17.40
N TYR A 473 6.22 3.07 -18.58
CA TYR A 473 5.95 4.50 -18.79
C TYR A 473 4.74 4.69 -19.72
N GLY A 474 3.86 5.63 -19.38
CA GLY A 474 2.60 5.90 -20.10
C GLY A 474 1.41 6.09 -19.15
N PRO A 475 0.18 5.65 -19.51
CA PRO A 475 -0.21 5.11 -20.82
C PRO A 475 -0.25 6.17 -21.93
N PHE A 476 -0.25 5.71 -23.18
CA PHE A 476 -0.39 6.48 -24.40
C PHE A 476 -1.66 6.06 -25.14
N GLU A 477 -2.34 7.00 -25.80
CA GLU A 477 -3.57 6.73 -26.56
C GLU A 477 -3.33 5.87 -27.81
N ASP A 478 -2.13 5.96 -28.40
CA ASP A 478 -1.79 5.26 -29.64
C ASP A 478 -0.36 4.67 -29.63
N MET A 479 -0.17 3.64 -30.46
CA MET A 479 1.10 2.91 -30.60
C MET A 479 2.23 3.76 -31.19
N GLN A 480 1.93 4.72 -32.08
CA GLN A 480 2.95 5.55 -32.73
C GLN A 480 3.55 6.57 -31.75
N SER A 481 2.75 7.10 -30.82
CA SER A 481 3.22 7.90 -29.68
C SER A 481 4.11 7.07 -28.74
N ALA A 482 3.65 5.88 -28.34
CA ALA A 482 4.43 4.97 -27.49
C ALA A 482 5.76 4.57 -28.17
N GLU A 483 5.75 4.20 -29.44
CA GLU A 483 6.96 3.91 -30.22
C GLU A 483 7.90 5.12 -30.32
N THR A 484 7.35 6.33 -30.52
CA THR A 484 8.16 7.55 -30.62
C THR A 484 8.91 7.83 -29.32
N VAL A 485 8.28 7.60 -28.17
CA VAL A 485 8.92 7.66 -26.85
C VAL A 485 9.93 6.52 -26.67
N SER A 486 9.54 5.28 -27.00
CA SER A 486 10.38 4.08 -26.92
C SER A 486 11.68 4.19 -27.73
N ARG A 487 11.66 4.93 -28.86
CA ARG A 487 12.84 5.19 -29.71
C ARG A 487 13.73 6.35 -29.20
N ARG A 488 13.21 7.21 -28.32
CA ARG A 488 13.96 8.32 -27.68
C ARG A 488 14.63 7.92 -26.37
N LEU A 489 14.03 6.98 -25.64
CA LEU A 489 14.56 6.50 -24.37
C LEU A 489 15.90 5.76 -24.56
N PRO A 490 16.90 6.00 -23.69
CA PRO A 490 18.19 5.31 -23.76
C PRO A 490 18.05 3.83 -23.39
N VAL A 491 18.93 3.00 -23.95
CA VAL A 491 19.01 1.58 -23.60
C VAL A 491 19.64 1.44 -22.21
N MET A 492 18.77 1.37 -21.18
CA MET A 492 19.19 1.37 -19.77
C MET A 492 19.87 0.06 -19.33
N ASN A 493 19.50 -1.05 -19.96
CA ASN A 493 20.13 -2.36 -19.83
C ASN A 493 20.42 -2.90 -21.23
N TRP A 494 21.66 -3.34 -21.48
CA TRP A 494 22.10 -3.82 -22.79
C TRP A 494 21.27 -4.99 -23.33
N ASN A 495 20.66 -5.79 -22.46
CA ASN A 495 19.78 -6.92 -22.81
C ASN A 495 18.32 -6.50 -23.10
N SER A 496 17.89 -5.30 -22.68
CA SER A 496 16.51 -4.83 -22.86
C SER A 496 16.50 -3.37 -23.33
N ARG A 497 16.27 -3.17 -24.63
CA ARG A 497 15.88 -1.86 -25.15
C ARG A 497 14.48 -1.51 -24.64
N PRO A 498 14.13 -0.22 -24.53
CA PRO A 498 12.74 0.16 -24.33
C PRO A 498 11.87 -0.37 -25.49
N VAL A 499 10.68 -0.89 -25.17
CA VAL A 499 9.73 -1.44 -26.15
C VAL A 499 8.32 -0.94 -25.88
N ALA A 500 7.69 -0.34 -26.88
CA ALA A 500 6.26 -0.06 -26.89
C ALA A 500 5.45 -1.35 -27.05
N LYS A 501 4.41 -1.52 -26.25
CA LYS A 501 3.46 -2.64 -26.28
C LYS A 501 2.05 -2.14 -26.01
N LYS A 502 1.03 -2.94 -26.36
CA LYS A 502 -0.32 -2.69 -25.85
C LYS A 502 -0.37 -3.02 -24.35
N LEU A 503 -1.14 -2.27 -23.56
CA LEU A 503 -1.22 -2.48 -22.12
C LEU A 503 -1.73 -3.89 -21.76
N SER A 504 -2.63 -4.46 -22.56
CA SER A 504 -3.07 -5.86 -22.44
C SER A 504 -1.96 -6.91 -22.64
N GLU A 505 -0.78 -6.53 -23.15
CA GLU A 505 0.39 -7.38 -23.39
C GLU A 505 1.54 -7.09 -22.41
N ALA A 506 1.34 -6.13 -21.51
CA ALA A 506 2.33 -5.74 -20.51
C ALA A 506 2.27 -6.59 -19.23
N PHE A 507 1.18 -7.33 -19.01
CA PHE A 507 0.98 -8.27 -17.91
C PHE A 507 1.33 -9.70 -18.37
#